data_AF-A0A812W9C0-F1
#
_entry.id   AF-A0A812W9C0-F1
#
_cell.length_a   1.000
_cell.length_b   1.000
_cell.length_c   1.000
_cell.angle_alpha   90.00
_cell.angle_beta   90.00
_cell.angle_gamma   90.00
#
_symmetry.space_group_name_H-M   'P 1'
#
loop_
_entity.id
_entity.type
_entity.pdbx_description
1 polymer ?
#
loop_
_entity_poly.entity_id
_entity_poly.type
_entity_poly.pdbx_seq_one_letter_code
_entity_poly.pdbx_strand_id
1 'polypeptide(L)'
;ARQNRPPRFRVEQAYITPANVWHWARQLKKIDVVVIDIDTFECPVLEALLDGAMGERRQLPALLNLEINMLVPPPFKFSRGYGLHDARLWAQQYSTTSCSLSYAIRSFSARGYELLTFGYDAIFVRRDLTPLYSAARPALKFPQDEFLCYRRSIITTCSRPIRFVREWFFRANDPEDLHLSLESMWHNITQLSEFEGMKTMPFSLFI
;
A
#
# COMPACT_ATOMS: atom_id res chain seq x y z
N ALA A 1 35.38 18.67 18.00
CA ALA A 1 34.95 17.41 17.37
C ALA A 1 33.60 16.99 17.97
N ARG A 2 32.49 17.08 17.22
CA ARG A 2 31.21 16.52 17.66
C ARG A 2 31.30 15.00 17.51
N GLN A 3 31.35 14.28 18.63
CA GLN A 3 31.31 12.82 18.63
C GLN A 3 29.97 12.36 18.06
N ASN A 4 30.01 11.69 16.90
CA ASN A 4 28.88 10.95 16.35
C ASN A 4 28.54 9.80 17.30
N ARG A 5 27.71 10.06 18.32
CA ARG A 5 27.07 8.98 19.07
C ARG A 5 26.09 8.28 18.12
N PRO A 6 26.15 6.94 18.00
CA PRO A 6 25.16 6.23 17.21
C PRO A 6 23.76 6.51 17.76
N PRO A 7 22.73 6.54 16.91
CA PRO A 7 21.35 6.72 17.37
C PRO A 7 21.02 5.63 18.39
N ARG A 8 20.37 6.02 19.49
CA ARG A 8 19.84 5.05 20.45
C ARG A 8 18.54 4.49 19.88
N PHE A 9 18.58 3.25 19.41
CA PHE A 9 17.39 2.52 19.00
C PHE A 9 16.86 1.71 20.19
N ARG A 10 15.53 1.73 20.38
CA ARG A 10 14.83 0.81 21.27
C ARG A 10 14.03 -0.13 20.39
N VAL A 11 14.33 -1.42 20.46
CA VAL A 11 13.56 -2.46 19.79
C VAL A 11 12.48 -2.93 20.75
N GLU A 12 11.23 -2.78 20.37
CA GLU A 12 10.09 -3.34 21.09
C GLU A 12 9.44 -4.37 20.18
N GLN A 13 9.24 -5.59 20.69
CA GLN A 13 8.53 -6.65 19.97
C GLN A 13 7.09 -6.71 20.50
N ALA A 14 6.13 -6.55 19.59
CA ALA A 14 4.72 -6.71 19.89
C ALA A 14 4.02 -7.33 18.68
N TYR A 15 2.97 -8.11 18.92
CA TYR A 15 2.08 -8.55 17.86
C TYR A 15 1.17 -7.39 17.45
N ILE A 16 1.35 -6.86 16.23
CA ILE A 16 0.62 -5.68 15.75
C ILE A 16 -0.55 -6.10 14.86
N THR A 17 -1.71 -5.53 15.15
CA THR A 17 -2.96 -5.71 14.40
C THR A 17 -3.65 -4.36 14.25
N PRO A 18 -4.65 -4.24 13.35
CA PRO A 18 -5.45 -3.02 13.25
C PRO A 18 -6.11 -2.64 14.60
N ALA A 19 -6.45 -3.64 15.43
CA ALA A 19 -7.11 -3.40 16.71
C ALA A 19 -6.19 -2.83 17.79
N ASN A 20 -4.87 -3.01 17.70
CA ASN A 20 -3.94 -2.65 18.77
C ASN A 20 -2.81 -1.69 18.39
N VAL A 21 -2.57 -1.45 17.10
CA VAL A 21 -1.44 -0.63 16.63
C VAL A 21 -1.44 0.76 17.24
N TRP A 22 -2.61 1.40 17.38
CA TRP A 22 -2.72 2.71 18.00
C TRP A 22 -2.38 2.69 19.50
N HIS A 23 -2.80 1.65 20.22
CA HIS A 23 -2.53 1.52 21.66
C HIS A 23 -1.03 1.51 21.95
N TRP A 24 -0.23 0.92 21.06
CA TRP A 24 1.23 0.93 21.14
C TRP A 24 1.80 2.28 20.71
N ALA A 25 1.41 2.76 19.52
CA ALA A 25 1.93 3.99 18.94
C ALA A 25 1.71 5.22 19.85
N ARG A 26 0.57 5.29 20.56
CA ARG A 26 0.26 6.41 21.45
C ARG A 26 1.15 6.49 22.69
N GLN A 27 1.94 5.46 23.00
CA GLN A 27 2.94 5.51 24.08
C GLN A 27 4.21 6.24 23.65
N LEU A 28 4.44 6.35 22.34
CA LEU A 28 5.56 7.08 21.78
C LEU A 28 5.28 8.59 21.81
N LYS A 29 6.30 9.37 22.16
CA LYS A 29 6.20 10.84 22.17
C LYS A 29 5.99 11.42 20.77
N LYS A 30 6.62 10.81 19.77
CA LYS A 30 6.62 11.24 18.37
C LYS A 30 6.95 10.06 17.47
N ILE A 31 6.34 10.01 16.29
CA ILE A 31 6.67 9.07 15.22
C ILE A 31 6.92 9.90 13.97
N ASP A 32 8.15 9.86 13.47
CA ASP A 32 8.55 10.60 12.26
C ASP A 32 8.32 9.75 11.00
N VAL A 33 8.62 8.46 11.08
CA VAL A 33 8.54 7.52 9.97
C VAL A 33 7.86 6.26 10.46
N VAL A 34 6.94 5.73 9.66
CA VAL A 34 6.32 4.42 9.86
C VAL A 34 6.76 3.53 8.71
N VAL A 35 7.25 2.34 9.05
CA VAL A 35 7.55 1.28 8.09
C VAL A 35 6.72 0.07 8.52
N ILE A 36 5.92 -0.48 7.60
CA ILE A 36 5.09 -1.66 7.85
C ILE A 36 5.44 -2.71 6.81
N ASP A 37 5.81 -3.89 7.30
CA ASP A 37 6.28 -5.06 6.54
C ASP A 37 5.71 -6.30 7.24
N ILE A 38 4.43 -6.62 6.98
CA ILE A 38 3.69 -7.73 7.61
C ILE A 38 3.41 -8.82 6.56
N ASP A 39 3.79 -8.61 5.30
CA ASP A 39 3.50 -9.43 4.12
C ASP A 39 2.02 -9.82 3.97
N THR A 40 1.07 -9.09 4.55
CA THR A 40 -0.33 -9.55 4.68
C THR A 40 -1.38 -8.45 4.70
N PHE A 41 -1.47 -7.62 5.74
CA PHE A 41 -2.57 -6.67 5.97
C PHE A 41 -2.05 -5.28 6.38
N GLU A 42 -1.04 -4.77 5.66
CA GLU A 42 -0.36 -3.49 5.93
C GLU A 42 -1.34 -2.32 5.98
N CYS A 43 -2.21 -2.21 4.97
CA CYS A 43 -3.15 -1.09 4.82
C CYS A 43 -4.09 -0.93 6.03
N PRO A 44 -4.83 -1.97 6.49
CA PRO A 44 -5.68 -1.86 7.68
C PRO A 44 -4.92 -1.45 8.96
N VAL A 45 -3.68 -1.90 9.13
CA VAL A 45 -2.85 -1.50 10.29
C VAL A 45 -2.50 -0.01 10.18
N LEU A 46 -2.10 0.45 9.00
CA LEU A 46 -1.74 1.84 8.81
C LEU A 46 -2.94 2.77 8.91
N GLU A 47 -4.10 2.37 8.39
CA GLU A 47 -5.36 3.09 8.57
C GLU A 47 -5.72 3.27 10.04
N ALA A 48 -5.70 2.18 10.82
CA ALA A 48 -6.01 2.25 12.25
C ALA A 48 -5.01 3.11 13.04
N LEU A 49 -3.73 3.08 12.67
CA LEU A 49 -2.69 3.94 13.24
C LEU A 49 -2.99 5.42 12.98
N LEU A 50 -3.30 5.78 11.74
CA LEU A 50 -3.56 7.15 11.33
C LEU A 50 -4.88 7.67 11.91
N ASP A 51 -5.94 6.86 11.90
CA ASP A 51 -7.24 7.21 12.46
C ASP A 51 -7.15 7.47 13.96
N GLY A 52 -6.41 6.63 14.70
CA GLY A 52 -6.12 6.85 16.11
C GLY A 52 -5.36 8.16 16.36
N ALA A 53 -4.32 8.43 15.56
CA ALA A 53 -3.56 9.67 15.66
C ALA A 53 -4.41 10.92 15.36
N MET A 54 -5.27 10.86 14.34
CA MET A 54 -6.21 11.95 14.02
C MET A 54 -7.24 12.15 15.13
N GLY A 55 -7.81 11.05 15.67
CA GLY A 55 -8.79 11.08 16.76
C GLY A 55 -8.24 11.71 18.05
N GLU A 56 -6.99 11.40 18.41
CA GLU A 56 -6.30 12.00 19.56
C GLU A 56 -5.54 13.30 19.21
N ARG A 57 -5.71 13.84 17.99
CA ARG A 57 -5.05 15.08 17.49
C ARG A 57 -3.53 15.08 17.67
N ARG A 58 -2.91 13.92 17.45
CA ARG A 58 -1.46 13.75 17.51
C ARG A 58 -0.79 14.18 16.21
N GLN A 59 0.52 14.40 16.30
CA GLN A 59 1.33 14.61 15.11
C GLN A 59 1.33 13.33 14.26
N LEU A 60 0.88 13.47 13.01
CA LEU A 60 0.94 12.41 12.01
C LEU A 60 2.39 12.19 11.55
N PRO A 61 2.81 10.94 11.25
CA PRO A 61 4.11 10.64 10.68
C PRO A 61 4.41 11.47 9.43
N ALA A 62 5.66 11.85 9.23
CA ALA A 62 6.08 12.56 8.03
C ALA A 62 6.09 11.63 6.80
N LEU A 63 6.49 10.38 7.00
CA LEU A 63 6.61 9.36 5.96
C LEU A 63 5.98 8.05 6.37
N LEU A 64 5.35 7.38 5.40
CA LEU A 64 4.86 6.01 5.51
C LEU A 64 5.58 5.19 4.44
N ASN A 65 6.15 4.06 4.82
CA ASN A 65 6.67 3.05 3.90
C ASN A 65 5.86 1.76 4.10
N LEU A 66 5.32 1.23 3.02
CA LEU A 66 4.61 -0.04 3.04
C LEU A 66 4.81 -0.78 1.72
N GLU A 67 4.80 -2.09 1.82
CA GLU A 67 4.69 -2.95 0.66
C GLU A 67 3.29 -2.79 0.04
N ILE A 68 3.24 -2.84 -1.29
CA ILE A 68 2.00 -2.75 -2.06
C ILE A 68 1.90 -3.96 -2.95
N ASN A 69 0.70 -4.51 -3.05
CA ASN A 69 0.42 -5.60 -3.97
C ASN A 69 0.54 -5.12 -5.42
N MET A 70 1.66 -5.46 -6.05
CA MET A 70 1.91 -5.13 -7.45
C MET A 70 1.14 -6.00 -8.44
N LEU A 71 0.42 -7.04 -8.00
CA LEU A 71 -0.38 -7.89 -8.88
C LEU A 71 -1.78 -7.32 -9.13
N VAL A 72 -2.30 -6.48 -8.24
CA VAL A 72 -3.58 -5.80 -8.46
C VAL A 72 -3.32 -4.40 -9.03
N PRO A 73 -3.53 -4.17 -10.35
CA PRO A 73 -3.23 -2.89 -10.97
C PRO A 73 -4.30 -1.84 -10.69
N PRO A 74 -3.99 -0.55 -10.93
CA PRO A 74 -5.02 0.43 -11.22
C PRO A 74 -5.96 -0.04 -12.34
N PRO A 75 -7.26 0.29 -12.28
CA PRO A 75 -7.92 1.10 -11.25
C PRO A 75 -8.52 0.27 -10.09
N PHE A 76 -8.18 -1.03 -9.98
CA PHE A 76 -8.76 -1.87 -8.94
C PHE A 76 -8.28 -1.44 -7.55
N LYS A 77 -9.23 -1.35 -6.62
CA LYS A 77 -8.94 -1.13 -5.21
C LYS A 77 -9.13 -2.44 -4.48
N PHE A 78 -8.03 -2.94 -3.94
CA PHE A 78 -7.96 -4.16 -3.15
C PHE A 78 -7.25 -3.86 -1.83
N SER A 79 -7.73 -4.45 -0.75
CA SER A 79 -7.01 -4.52 0.52
C SER A 79 -7.35 -5.82 1.20
N ARG A 80 -6.30 -6.55 1.62
CA ARG A 80 -6.45 -7.71 2.47
C ARG A 80 -6.89 -7.28 3.87
N GLY A 81 -8.00 -7.85 4.33
CA GLY A 81 -8.47 -7.68 5.69
C GLY A 81 -7.61 -8.44 6.69
N TYR A 82 -7.70 -8.04 7.97
CA TYR A 82 -7.10 -8.80 9.05
C TYR A 82 -7.97 -10.01 9.42
N GLY A 83 -7.41 -11.22 9.36
CA GLY A 83 -8.05 -12.46 9.81
C GLY A 83 -7.16 -13.27 10.75
N LEU A 84 -7.70 -13.72 11.89
CA LEU A 84 -6.95 -14.54 12.86
C LEU A 84 -6.50 -15.90 12.29
N HIS A 85 -7.20 -16.40 11.26
CA HIS A 85 -6.82 -17.63 10.55
C HIS A 85 -5.72 -17.42 9.49
N ASP A 86 -5.49 -16.17 9.05
CA ASP A 86 -4.44 -15.84 8.07
C ASP A 86 -3.03 -15.87 8.70
N ALA A 87 -2.94 -15.64 10.01
CA ALA A 87 -1.67 -15.63 10.75
C ALA A 87 -0.96 -17.00 10.86
N ARG A 88 -1.47 -18.06 10.23
CA ARG A 88 -0.77 -19.36 10.08
C ARG A 88 -0.24 -19.60 8.67
N LEU A 89 -0.49 -18.69 7.75
CA LEU A 89 -0.25 -18.88 6.33
C LEU A 89 0.96 -18.08 5.79
N TRP A 90 1.76 -17.47 6.66
CA TRP A 90 2.99 -16.70 6.35
C TRP A 90 3.99 -17.41 5.42
N ALA A 91 3.87 -18.73 5.25
CA ALA A 91 4.75 -19.51 4.37
C ALA A 91 4.35 -19.49 2.89
N GLN A 92 3.17 -18.95 2.53
CA GLN A 92 2.72 -18.88 1.14
C GLN A 92 2.74 -17.42 0.66
N GLN A 93 3.59 -17.13 -0.33
CA GLN A 93 3.56 -15.86 -1.07
C GLN A 93 2.24 -15.77 -1.84
N TYR A 94 1.19 -15.31 -1.17
CA TYR A 94 -0.11 -15.14 -1.80
C TYR A 94 -0.06 -14.04 -2.85
N SER A 95 -0.81 -14.23 -3.93
CA SER A 95 -1.00 -13.24 -4.98
C SER A 95 -1.79 -12.01 -4.50
N THR A 96 -2.32 -12.10 -3.28
CA THR A 96 -3.30 -11.20 -2.69
C THR A 96 -2.88 -10.68 -1.30
N THR A 97 -1.59 -10.62 -1.01
CA THR A 97 -1.08 -9.92 0.19
C THR A 97 -1.34 -8.41 0.09
N SER A 98 -1.29 -7.71 1.21
CA SER A 98 -1.36 -6.25 1.29
C SER A 98 -2.59 -5.62 0.62
N CYS A 99 -2.41 -4.43 0.05
CA CYS A 99 -3.38 -3.65 -0.69
C CYS A 99 -2.81 -3.23 -2.05
N SER A 100 -3.69 -2.99 -3.02
CA SER A 100 -3.34 -2.38 -4.31
C SER A 100 -2.88 -0.93 -4.13
N LEU A 101 -2.10 -0.41 -5.09
CA LEU A 101 -1.67 0.99 -5.10
C LEU A 101 -2.86 1.96 -5.08
N SER A 102 -3.90 1.71 -5.89
CA SER A 102 -5.08 2.57 -5.98
C SER A 102 -5.89 2.60 -4.67
N TYR A 103 -5.91 1.51 -3.92
CA TYR A 103 -6.49 1.50 -2.57
C TYR A 103 -5.69 2.39 -1.62
N ALA A 104 -4.37 2.19 -1.57
CA ALA A 104 -3.48 2.95 -0.68
C ALA A 104 -3.51 4.46 -0.98
N ILE A 105 -3.44 4.87 -2.24
CA ILE A 105 -3.53 6.28 -2.65
C ILE A 105 -4.83 6.90 -2.15
N ARG A 106 -5.98 6.24 -2.39
CA ARG A 106 -7.27 6.76 -1.94
C ARG A 106 -7.34 6.85 -0.42
N SER A 107 -6.92 5.80 0.27
CA SER A 107 -7.02 5.71 1.72
C SER A 107 -6.15 6.74 2.43
N PHE A 108 -4.91 6.94 1.97
CA PHE A 108 -3.98 7.85 2.61
C PHE A 108 -4.14 9.30 2.14
N SER A 109 -4.63 9.54 0.91
CA SER A 109 -5.00 10.89 0.46
C SER A 109 -6.12 11.49 1.30
N ALA A 110 -7.12 10.68 1.67
CA ALA A 110 -8.16 11.09 2.62
C ALA A 110 -7.60 11.48 4.00
N ARG A 111 -6.42 10.98 4.37
CA ARG A 111 -5.72 11.23 5.64
C ARG A 111 -4.56 12.23 5.51
N GLY A 112 -4.48 12.94 4.40
CA GLY A 112 -3.49 14.00 4.21
C GLY A 112 -2.11 13.51 3.77
N TYR A 113 -2.03 12.40 3.03
CA TYR A 113 -0.79 11.90 2.45
C TYR A 113 -0.85 11.87 0.91
N GLU A 114 0.30 12.01 0.27
CA GLU A 114 0.45 11.87 -1.17
C GLU A 114 1.52 10.82 -1.47
N LEU A 115 1.37 10.09 -2.58
CA LEU A 115 2.40 9.14 -3.03
C LEU A 115 3.66 9.92 -3.40
N LEU A 116 4.79 9.57 -2.78
CA LEU A 116 6.11 10.14 -3.07
C LEU A 116 6.86 9.33 -4.14
N THR A 117 6.85 8.00 -4.02
CA THR A 117 7.47 7.09 -4.98
C THR A 117 6.86 5.71 -4.88
N PHE A 118 6.92 4.97 -5.97
CA PHE A 118 6.48 3.58 -6.07
C PHE A 118 7.46 2.80 -6.96
N GLY A 119 7.79 1.57 -6.56
CA GLY A 119 8.65 0.68 -7.35
C GLY A 119 8.70 -0.73 -6.78
N TYR A 120 9.33 -0.86 -5.61
CA TYR A 120 9.30 -2.09 -4.80
C TYR A 120 8.32 -1.87 -3.63
N ASP A 121 8.64 -0.89 -2.78
CA ASP A 121 7.70 -0.34 -1.81
C ASP A 121 6.97 0.89 -2.37
N ALA A 122 5.88 1.27 -1.71
CA ALA A 122 5.32 2.60 -1.82
C ALA A 122 5.71 3.47 -0.63
N ILE A 123 6.22 4.66 -0.92
CA ILE A 123 6.46 5.68 0.10
C ILE A 123 5.44 6.78 -0.06
N PHE A 124 4.73 7.09 1.02
CA PHE A 124 3.80 8.20 1.11
C PHE A 124 4.37 9.30 2.01
N VAL A 125 4.10 10.55 1.65
CA VAL A 125 4.54 11.74 2.38
C VAL A 125 3.35 12.55 2.85
N ARG A 126 3.43 13.11 4.05
CA ARG A 126 2.41 14.02 4.56
C ARG A 126 2.29 15.25 3.64
N ARG A 127 1.06 15.65 3.30
CA ARG A 127 0.75 16.61 2.22
C ARG A 127 1.41 17.97 2.43
N ASP A 128 1.49 18.45 3.67
CA ASP A 128 2.16 19.71 4.04
C ASP A 128 3.67 19.72 3.75
N LEU A 129 4.29 18.54 3.61
CA LEU A 129 5.71 18.39 3.30
C LEU A 129 5.98 18.29 1.80
N THR A 130 4.96 18.09 0.95
CA THR A 130 5.12 17.98 -0.51
C THR A 130 5.85 19.15 -1.18
N PRO A 131 5.73 20.43 -0.73
CA PRO A 131 6.49 21.53 -1.31
C PRO A 131 8.00 21.37 -1.10
N LEU A 132 8.45 20.81 0.02
CA LEU A 132 9.87 20.57 0.31
C LEU A 132 10.46 19.56 -0.68
N TYR A 133 9.73 18.48 -0.96
CA TYR A 133 10.14 17.46 -1.92
C TYR A 133 10.14 18.00 -3.35
N SER A 134 9.13 18.80 -3.71
CA SER A 134 9.04 19.45 -5.03
C SER A 134 10.17 20.45 -5.26
N ALA A 135 10.58 21.19 -4.23
CA ALA A 135 11.71 22.11 -4.30
C ALA A 135 13.05 21.37 -4.47
N ALA A 136 13.24 20.26 -3.75
CA ALA A 136 14.45 19.44 -3.87
C ALA A 136 14.52 18.64 -5.18
N ARG A 137 13.36 18.30 -5.77
CA ARG A 137 13.24 17.52 -7.01
C ARG A 137 12.19 18.15 -7.94
N PRO A 138 12.54 19.15 -8.77
CA PRO A 138 11.57 19.88 -9.59
C PRO A 138 10.73 19.04 -10.56
N ALA A 139 11.24 17.86 -10.95
CA ALA A 139 10.55 16.89 -11.80
C ALA A 139 9.49 16.06 -11.04
N LEU A 140 9.54 16.03 -9.71
CA LEU A 140 8.55 15.37 -8.87
C LEU A 140 7.30 16.25 -8.80
N LYS A 141 6.15 15.72 -9.21
CA LYS A 141 4.86 16.40 -9.18
C LYS A 141 3.88 15.65 -8.29
N PHE A 142 3.02 16.36 -7.58
CA PHE A 142 1.96 15.78 -6.78
C PHE A 142 0.59 16.23 -7.34
N PRO A 143 -0.44 15.36 -7.37
CA PRO A 143 -0.36 13.92 -7.09
C PRO A 143 0.47 13.19 -8.17
N GLN A 144 1.05 12.05 -7.79
CA GLN A 144 1.69 11.15 -8.76
C GLN A 144 0.64 10.46 -9.62
N ASP A 145 0.96 10.21 -10.89
CA ASP A 145 0.14 9.40 -11.79
C ASP A 145 0.33 7.91 -11.46
N GLU A 146 -0.69 7.29 -10.87
CA GLU A 146 -0.63 5.89 -10.45
C GLU A 146 -0.42 4.91 -11.61
N PHE A 147 -0.97 5.21 -12.80
CA PHE A 147 -0.80 4.38 -13.99
C PHE A 147 0.65 4.46 -14.47
N LEU A 148 1.25 5.66 -14.45
CA LEU A 148 2.66 5.85 -14.79
C LEU A 148 3.59 5.19 -13.76
N CYS A 149 3.28 5.32 -12.47
CA CYS A 149 4.00 4.62 -11.39
C CYS A 149 3.97 3.11 -11.64
N TYR A 150 2.80 2.55 -11.91
CA TYR A 150 2.61 1.13 -12.15
C TYR A 150 3.27 0.64 -13.45
N ARG A 151 3.28 1.47 -14.50
CA ARG A 151 4.01 1.23 -15.75
C ARG A 151 5.53 1.14 -15.56
N ARG A 152 6.08 1.87 -14.58
CA ARG A 152 7.51 1.93 -14.28
C ARG A 152 7.93 0.92 -13.21
N SER A 153 6.99 0.23 -12.56
CA SER A 153 7.29 -0.72 -11.49
C SER A 153 7.99 -1.96 -12.05
N ILE A 154 8.96 -2.49 -11.30
CA ILE A 154 9.62 -3.75 -11.65
C ILE A 154 8.87 -4.87 -10.94
N ILE A 155 8.27 -5.79 -11.70
CA ILE A 155 7.66 -6.98 -11.11
C ILE A 155 8.77 -7.98 -10.82
N THR A 156 9.14 -8.11 -9.55
CA THR A 156 10.21 -8.99 -9.09
C THR A 156 9.77 -10.44 -8.96
N THR A 157 8.48 -10.69 -8.67
CA THR A 157 7.92 -12.03 -8.53
C THR A 157 6.48 -12.08 -9.05
N CYS A 158 6.24 -12.94 -10.04
CA CYS A 158 4.90 -13.37 -10.39
C CYS A 158 4.95 -14.81 -10.87
N SER A 159 4.29 -15.72 -10.16
CA SER A 159 4.10 -17.11 -10.60
C SER A 159 3.11 -17.22 -11.77
N ARG A 160 2.51 -16.09 -12.17
CA ARG A 160 1.52 -15.98 -13.26
C ARG A 160 2.04 -15.07 -14.38
N PRO A 161 1.56 -15.26 -15.63
CA PRO A 161 1.86 -14.32 -16.69
C PRO A 161 1.35 -12.92 -16.33
N ILE A 162 2.18 -11.88 -16.50
CA ILE A 162 1.80 -10.48 -16.21
C ILE A 162 0.50 -10.04 -16.91
N ARG A 163 0.21 -10.58 -18.10
CA ARG A 163 -1.02 -10.33 -18.85
C ARG A 163 -2.27 -10.80 -18.12
N PHE A 164 -2.16 -11.77 -17.23
CA PHE A 164 -3.28 -12.31 -16.45
C PHE A 164 -3.89 -11.25 -15.53
N VAL A 165 -3.07 -10.34 -15.00
CA VAL A 165 -3.51 -9.31 -14.06
C VAL A 165 -3.27 -7.88 -14.55
N ARG A 166 -2.63 -7.67 -15.70
CA ARG A 166 -2.36 -6.34 -16.29
C ARG A 166 -2.78 -6.26 -17.76
N GLU A 167 -3.87 -6.91 -18.15
CA GLU A 167 -4.28 -6.99 -19.56
C GLU A 167 -4.45 -5.61 -20.23
N TRP A 168 -5.05 -4.65 -19.50
CA TRP A 168 -5.24 -3.26 -19.99
C TRP A 168 -3.94 -2.62 -20.44
N PHE A 169 -2.82 -2.95 -19.79
CA PHE A 169 -1.51 -2.41 -20.12
C PHE A 169 -1.05 -2.79 -21.54
N PHE A 170 -1.54 -3.93 -22.06
CA PHE A 170 -1.13 -4.49 -23.33
C PHE A 170 -2.17 -4.36 -24.44
N ARG A 171 -3.45 -4.15 -24.09
CA ARG A 171 -4.57 -4.21 -25.04
C ARG A 171 -5.42 -2.94 -25.13
N ALA A 172 -5.38 -2.03 -24.16
CA ALA A 172 -6.26 -0.86 -24.16
C ALA A 172 -5.84 0.19 -25.21
N ASN A 173 -6.07 -0.09 -26.49
CA ASN A 173 -5.89 0.85 -27.59
C ASN A 173 -7.17 1.65 -27.86
N ASP A 174 -8.33 1.17 -27.42
CA ASP A 174 -9.62 1.86 -27.43
C ASP A 174 -10.45 1.58 -26.15
N PRO A 175 -11.56 2.32 -25.91
CA PRO A 175 -12.39 2.15 -24.71
C PRO A 175 -13.10 0.80 -24.58
N GLU A 176 -13.47 0.14 -25.68
CA GLU A 176 -14.14 -1.16 -25.64
C GLU A 176 -13.14 -2.25 -25.20
N ASP A 177 -11.93 -2.21 -25.75
CA ASP A 177 -10.81 -3.07 -25.36
C ASP A 177 -10.45 -2.88 -23.87
N LEU A 178 -10.50 -1.64 -23.38
CA LEU A 178 -10.27 -1.35 -21.96
C LEU A 178 -11.34 -2.01 -21.09
N HIS A 179 -12.63 -1.88 -21.44
CA HIS A 179 -13.71 -2.47 -20.67
C HIS A 179 -13.58 -4.00 -20.58
N LEU A 180 -13.38 -4.67 -21.71
CA LEU A 180 -13.17 -6.12 -21.75
C LEU A 180 -11.93 -6.55 -20.96
N SER A 181 -10.85 -5.77 -21.04
CA SER A 181 -9.64 -6.02 -20.25
C SER A 181 -9.91 -5.89 -18.74
N LEU A 182 -10.69 -4.89 -18.31
CA LEU A 182 -11.07 -4.70 -16.91
C LEU A 182 -11.93 -5.88 -16.41
N GLU A 183 -12.90 -6.35 -17.20
CA GLU A 183 -13.72 -7.51 -16.84
C GLU A 183 -12.90 -8.79 -16.73
N SER A 184 -12.00 -9.06 -17.69
CA SER A 184 -11.15 -10.25 -17.65
C SER A 184 -10.23 -10.25 -16.44
N MET A 185 -9.56 -9.13 -16.16
CA MET A 185 -8.71 -9.02 -14.98
C MET A 185 -9.49 -9.16 -13.68
N TRP A 186 -10.69 -8.59 -13.59
CA TRP A 186 -11.56 -8.77 -12.44
C TRP A 186 -11.84 -10.25 -12.18
N HIS A 187 -12.22 -10.99 -13.24
CA HIS A 187 -12.44 -12.43 -13.16
C HIS A 187 -11.18 -13.18 -12.71
N ASN A 188 -10.03 -12.85 -13.30
CA ASN A 188 -8.74 -13.46 -13.00
C ASN A 188 -8.31 -13.24 -11.53
N ILE A 189 -8.47 -12.02 -11.01
CA ILE A 189 -8.18 -11.69 -9.61
C ILE A 189 -9.15 -12.41 -8.67
N THR A 190 -10.43 -12.52 -9.05
CA THR A 190 -11.44 -13.29 -8.28
C THR A 190 -11.00 -14.75 -8.14
N GLN A 191 -10.65 -15.39 -9.25
CA GLN A 191 -10.23 -16.78 -9.26
C GLN A 191 -8.97 -17.03 -8.43
N LEU A 192 -8.00 -16.10 -8.46
CA LEU A 192 -6.81 -16.19 -7.61
C LEU A 192 -7.18 -16.14 -6.13
N SER A 193 -8.04 -15.19 -5.74
CA SER A 193 -8.51 -15.07 -4.36
C SER A 193 -9.21 -16.35 -3.89
N GLU A 194 -10.09 -16.92 -4.73
CA GLU A 194 -10.79 -18.17 -4.42
C GLU A 194 -9.85 -19.37 -4.31
N PHE A 195 -8.90 -19.50 -5.24
CA PHE A 195 -7.88 -20.56 -5.23
C PHE A 195 -7.02 -20.50 -3.97
N GLU A 196 -6.71 -19.30 -3.49
CA GLU A 196 -5.95 -19.06 -2.26
C GLU A 196 -6.78 -19.27 -0.99
N GLY A 197 -8.02 -19.76 -1.12
CA GLY A 197 -8.90 -20.07 0.01
C GLY A 197 -9.55 -18.84 0.64
N MET A 198 -9.37 -17.66 0.05
CA MET A 198 -9.94 -16.41 0.53
C MET A 198 -11.35 -16.27 -0.03
N LYS A 199 -12.30 -16.94 0.63
CA LYS A 199 -13.72 -16.77 0.34
C LYS A 199 -14.13 -15.38 0.82
N THR A 200 -14.45 -14.47 -0.11
CA THR A 200 -15.03 -13.12 0.12
C THR A 200 -14.07 -11.96 0.41
N MET A 201 -13.03 -11.75 -0.39
CA MET A 201 -12.26 -10.50 -0.33
C MET A 201 -12.85 -9.42 -1.27
N PRO A 202 -13.23 -8.24 -0.76
CA PRO A 202 -13.81 -7.18 -1.57
C PRO A 202 -12.68 -6.42 -2.27
N PHE A 203 -12.39 -6.75 -3.52
CA PHE A 203 -11.89 -5.72 -4.42
C PHE A 203 -13.08 -5.01 -5.05
N SER A 204 -12.92 -3.74 -5.37
CA SER A 204 -13.96 -2.92 -5.99
C SER A 204 -13.38 -2.26 -7.23
N LEU A 205 -14.13 -2.34 -8.34
CA LEU A 205 -13.84 -1.60 -9.56
C LEU A 205 -14.26 -0.15 -9.30
N PHE A 206 -13.39 0.80 -9.60
CA PHE A 206 -13.81 2.17 -9.81
C PHE A 206 -13.44 2.52 -11.24
N ILE A 207 -14.44 2.83 -12.05
CA ILE A 207 -14.30 3.66 -13.25
C ILE A 207 -14.57 5.09 -12.81
#